data_AF-A0A161VHW1-F1
#
_entry.id   AF-A0A161VHW1-F1
#
_cell.length_a   1.000
_cell.length_b   1.000
_cell.length_c   1.000
_cell.angle_alpha   90.00
_cell.angle_beta   90.00
_cell.angle_gamma   90.00
#
_symmetry.space_group_name_H-M   'P 1'
#
loop_
_entity.id
_entity.type
_entity.pdbx_description
1 polymer ?
#
loop_
_entity_poly.entity_id
_entity_poly.type
_entity_poly.pdbx_seq_one_letter_code
_entity_poly.pdbx_strand_id
1 'polypeptide(L)'
;MFNQEDFDVFKDQTLPGRMAGVRGVIDPKFEAIAPVIKEALQQSAPVADHIAKHLRRFKNPPMNTWIAFNQNPRGYKMTPHLMLGFWDDRLFLWLGTLAEASDRELMITRWQTLLPDLVKLPAGFEISPDHMAKKSTTATMAGLKQQLDRYETVKQADFMVGRQWFKDDAVFQHPKDLKQILIETTQQLAPFYTALNAD
;
A
#
# COMPACT_ATOMS: atom_id res chain seq x y z
N MET A 1 -11.46 13.53 3.03
CA MET A 1 -11.60 12.35 2.15
C MET A 1 -10.93 12.65 0.82
N PHE A 2 -10.39 11.64 0.13
CA PHE A 2 -9.65 11.81 -1.12
C PHE A 2 -10.56 12.21 -2.29
N ASN A 3 -10.04 13.03 -3.21
CA ASN A 3 -10.74 13.49 -4.41
C ASN A 3 -9.75 13.66 -5.58
N GLN A 4 -10.26 14.01 -6.77
CA GLN A 4 -9.44 14.15 -7.98
C GLN A 4 -8.41 15.31 -7.90
N GLU A 5 -8.67 16.35 -7.12
CA GLU A 5 -7.76 17.49 -6.97
C GLU A 5 -6.50 17.12 -6.17
N ASP A 6 -6.53 16.06 -5.35
CA ASP A 6 -5.36 15.60 -4.58
C ASP A 6 -4.18 15.21 -5.49
N PHE A 7 -4.47 14.75 -6.71
CA PHE A 7 -3.45 14.40 -7.70
C PHE A 7 -2.67 15.62 -8.20
N ASP A 8 -3.19 16.84 -8.01
CA ASP A 8 -2.53 18.07 -8.46
C ASP A 8 -1.24 18.37 -7.71
N VAL A 9 -1.07 17.80 -6.50
CA VAL A 9 0.19 17.85 -5.74
C VAL A 9 1.38 17.35 -6.59
N PHE A 10 1.16 16.38 -7.47
CA PHE A 10 2.20 15.81 -8.31
C PHE A 10 2.54 16.65 -9.55
N LYS A 11 1.75 17.68 -9.88
CA LYS A 11 2.03 18.60 -10.99
C LYS A 11 3.28 19.45 -10.70
N ASP A 12 3.53 19.78 -9.44
CA ASP A 12 4.77 20.45 -9.04
C ASP A 12 5.96 19.48 -9.19
N GLN A 13 6.90 19.84 -10.08
CA GLN A 13 8.09 19.03 -10.38
C GLN A 13 9.30 19.37 -9.48
N THR A 14 9.14 20.29 -8.53
CA THR A 14 10.18 20.63 -7.57
C THR A 14 10.02 19.83 -6.28
N LEU A 15 11.14 19.45 -5.64
CA LEU A 15 11.12 18.78 -4.33
C LEU A 15 10.41 19.63 -3.26
N PRO A 16 10.72 20.93 -3.07
CA PRO A 16 10.06 21.74 -2.06
C PRO A 16 8.56 21.89 -2.30
N GLY A 17 8.15 22.16 -3.54
CA GLY A 17 6.76 22.40 -3.91
C GLY A 17 5.91 21.13 -3.79
N ARG A 18 6.39 19.99 -4.31
CA ARG A 18 5.68 18.71 -4.12
C ARG A 18 5.57 18.32 -2.65
N MET A 19 6.63 18.49 -1.86
CA MET A 19 6.58 18.20 -0.42
C MET A 19 5.63 19.13 0.34
N ALA A 20 5.51 20.40 -0.06
CA ALA A 20 4.53 21.32 0.51
C ALA A 20 3.10 20.87 0.19
N GLY A 21 2.83 20.45 -1.05
CA GLY A 21 1.53 19.88 -1.44
C GLY A 21 1.21 18.58 -0.69
N VAL A 22 2.17 17.65 -0.58
CA VAL A 22 1.98 16.40 0.18
C VAL A 22 1.59 16.70 1.62
N ARG A 23 2.34 17.57 2.31
CA ARG A 23 2.09 17.90 3.73
C ARG A 23 0.82 18.71 3.94
N GLY A 24 0.50 19.61 3.01
CA GLY A 24 -0.65 20.51 3.14
C GLY A 24 -1.98 19.89 2.72
N VAL A 25 -1.95 18.92 1.80
CA VAL A 25 -3.16 18.35 1.16
C VAL A 25 -3.33 16.87 1.47
N ILE A 26 -2.28 16.06 1.30
CA ILE A 26 -2.40 14.59 1.36
C ILE A 26 -2.26 14.09 2.80
N ASP A 27 -1.24 14.51 3.54
CA ASP A 27 -0.96 14.03 4.90
C ASP A 27 -2.17 14.20 5.85
N PRO A 28 -2.89 15.34 5.88
CA PRO A 28 -4.08 15.48 6.73
C PRO A 28 -5.20 14.51 6.37
N LYS A 29 -5.30 14.11 5.09
CA LYS A 29 -6.29 13.11 4.65
C LYS A 29 -5.87 11.70 5.03
N PHE A 30 -4.56 11.40 5.03
CA PHE A 30 -4.03 10.16 5.59
C PHE A 30 -4.31 10.05 7.09
N GLU A 31 -4.05 11.10 7.86
CA GLU A 31 -4.34 11.14 9.30
C GLU A 31 -5.85 10.95 9.57
N ALA A 32 -6.70 11.60 8.79
CA ALA A 32 -8.15 11.49 8.96
C ALA A 32 -8.72 10.09 8.65
N ILE A 33 -8.13 9.34 7.72
CA ILE A 33 -8.58 7.98 7.36
C ILE A 33 -7.93 6.89 8.23
N ALA A 34 -6.78 7.17 8.85
CA ALA A 34 -6.01 6.18 9.60
C ALA A 34 -6.80 5.43 10.69
N PRO A 35 -7.61 6.07 11.56
CA PRO A 35 -8.39 5.35 12.57
C PRO A 35 -9.33 4.31 11.95
N VAL A 36 -9.96 4.66 10.83
CA VAL A 36 -10.92 3.81 10.11
C VAL A 36 -10.24 2.60 9.50
N ILE A 37 -9.05 2.78 8.91
CA ILE A 37 -8.27 1.67 8.34
C ILE A 37 -7.77 0.73 9.45
N LYS A 38 -7.30 1.28 10.56
CA LYS A 38 -6.86 0.49 11.72
C LYS A 38 -7.99 -0.36 12.31
N GLU A 39 -9.19 0.21 12.42
CA GLU A 39 -10.38 -0.53 12.84
C GLU A 39 -10.75 -1.63 11.83
N ALA A 40 -10.71 -1.31 10.53
CA ALA A 40 -11.04 -2.26 9.45
C ALA A 40 -10.06 -3.46 9.36
N LEU A 41 -8.83 -3.32 9.85
CA LEU A 41 -7.87 -4.43 9.95
C LEU A 41 -8.25 -5.46 11.01
N GLN A 42 -9.12 -5.14 11.98
CA GLN A 42 -9.61 -6.06 13.01
C GLN A 42 -8.50 -6.80 13.79
N GLN A 43 -7.41 -6.10 14.11
CA GLN A 43 -6.28 -6.69 14.83
C GLN A 43 -6.49 -6.62 16.34
N SER A 44 -6.13 -7.69 17.04
CA SER A 44 -6.08 -7.71 18.52
C SER A 44 -4.88 -6.91 19.05
N ALA A 45 -3.74 -6.99 18.35
CA ALA A 45 -2.56 -6.20 18.66
C ALA A 45 -2.69 -4.76 18.15
N PRO A 46 -2.09 -3.77 18.85
CA PRO A 46 -2.06 -2.40 18.38
C PRO A 46 -1.45 -2.25 17.00
N VAL A 47 -2.12 -1.48 16.13
CA VAL A 47 -1.62 -1.11 14.81
C VAL A 47 -1.12 0.34 14.86
N ALA A 48 0.15 0.54 14.55
CA ALA A 48 0.74 1.85 14.35
C ALA A 48 0.55 2.31 12.90
N ASP A 49 0.50 3.62 12.69
CA ASP A 49 0.45 4.25 11.38
C ASP A 49 1.66 5.17 11.15
N HIS A 50 2.17 5.17 9.92
CA HIS A 50 3.43 5.84 9.56
C HIS A 50 3.32 6.53 8.21
N ILE A 51 3.30 7.85 8.19
CA ILE A 51 3.35 8.63 6.94
C ILE A 51 4.78 8.62 6.38
N ALA A 52 4.89 8.39 5.07
CA ALA A 52 6.16 8.41 4.35
C ALA A 52 6.81 9.81 4.39
N LYS A 53 7.92 9.93 5.15
CA LYS A 53 8.59 11.22 5.38
C LYS A 53 9.52 11.68 4.24
N HIS A 54 9.79 10.83 3.25
CA HIS A 54 10.69 11.11 2.11
C HIS A 54 12.09 11.65 2.47
N LEU A 55 12.61 11.33 3.66
CA LEU A 55 13.85 11.90 4.23
C LEU A 55 15.12 11.67 3.39
N ARG A 56 15.10 10.73 2.45
CA ARG A 56 16.23 10.38 1.58
C ARG A 56 16.18 11.09 0.21
N ARG A 57 15.22 11.99 -0.01
CA ARG A 57 15.08 12.76 -1.27
C ARG A 57 15.78 14.11 -1.13
N PHE A 58 16.77 14.36 -1.99
CA PHE A 58 17.60 15.58 -1.97
C PHE A 58 17.51 16.41 -3.25
N LYS A 59 17.20 15.77 -4.38
CA LYS A 59 17.13 16.42 -5.71
C LYS A 59 15.76 16.21 -6.36
N ASN A 60 15.33 14.96 -6.47
CA ASN A 60 14.09 14.61 -7.15
C ASN A 60 12.93 14.56 -6.14
N PRO A 61 11.78 15.20 -6.44
CA PRO A 61 10.56 15.05 -5.66
C PRO A 61 10.11 13.57 -5.61
N PRO A 62 9.37 13.17 -4.57
CA PRO A 62 8.85 11.81 -4.49
C PRO A 62 7.84 11.52 -5.61
N MET A 63 7.90 10.31 -6.18
CA MET A 63 7.02 9.87 -7.28
C MET A 63 5.63 9.46 -6.76
N ASN A 64 5.60 9.07 -5.49
CA ASN A 64 4.45 8.60 -4.74
C ASN A 64 4.57 9.02 -3.28
N THR A 65 3.48 8.95 -2.54
CA THR A 65 3.47 9.10 -1.08
C THR A 65 2.42 8.18 -0.48
N TRP A 66 2.60 7.75 0.75
CA TRP A 66 1.67 6.83 1.42
C TRP A 66 1.70 6.96 2.94
N ILE A 67 0.66 6.44 3.56
CA ILE A 67 0.63 6.06 4.97
C ILE A 67 0.66 4.53 5.07
N ALA A 68 1.53 4.01 5.94
CA ALA A 68 1.69 2.59 6.18
C ALA A 68 1.11 2.19 7.55
N PHE A 69 0.56 0.98 7.65
CA PHE A 69 -0.03 0.42 8.87
C PHE A 69 0.63 -0.90 9.20
N ASN A 70 1.20 -1.03 10.40
CA ASN A 70 1.89 -2.24 10.85
C ASN A 70 1.88 -2.35 12.38
N GLN A 71 2.34 -3.48 12.92
CA GLN A 71 2.41 -3.69 14.38
C GLN A 71 3.71 -3.18 15.03
N ASN A 72 4.67 -2.66 14.26
CA ASN A 72 5.89 -2.06 14.81
C ASN A 72 5.75 -0.53 14.95
N PRO A 73 5.79 0.03 16.17
CA PRO A 73 5.59 1.46 16.41
C PRO A 73 6.77 2.34 15.96
N ARG A 74 7.92 1.76 15.58
CA ARG A 74 9.14 2.50 15.22
C ARG A 74 9.32 2.68 13.71
N GLY A 75 8.60 1.91 12.90
CA GLY A 75 8.67 1.99 11.45
C GLY A 75 8.05 0.77 10.78
N TYR A 76 7.83 0.89 9.48
CA TYR A 76 7.03 -0.09 8.72
C TYR A 76 7.83 -0.93 7.70
N LYS A 77 8.92 -0.38 7.15
CA LYS A 77 9.62 -0.97 5.99
C LYS A 77 10.14 -2.40 6.20
N MET A 78 10.51 -2.73 7.44
CA MET A 78 11.13 -4.02 7.76
C MET A 78 10.12 -5.11 8.13
N THR A 79 8.82 -4.78 8.22
CA THR A 79 7.76 -5.74 8.58
C THR A 79 6.69 -5.75 7.49
N PRO A 80 5.83 -6.77 7.40
CA PRO A 80 4.62 -6.70 6.60
C PRO A 80 3.77 -5.50 6.99
N HIS A 81 3.14 -4.86 6.01
CA HIS A 81 2.32 -3.69 6.26
C HIS A 81 1.29 -3.46 5.16
N LEU A 82 0.21 -2.78 5.54
CA LEU A 82 -0.74 -2.19 4.60
C LEU A 82 -0.25 -0.78 4.22
N MET A 83 -0.41 -0.35 2.98
CA MET A 83 -0.04 0.97 2.47
C MET A 83 -1.21 1.57 1.72
N LEU A 84 -1.66 2.76 2.12
CA LEU A 84 -2.61 3.58 1.38
C LEU A 84 -1.85 4.78 0.82
N GLY A 85 -1.84 4.97 -0.49
CA GLY A 85 -1.02 6.02 -1.08
C GLY A 85 -1.43 6.45 -2.47
N PHE A 86 -0.70 7.43 -2.97
CA PHE A 86 -0.90 8.07 -4.26
C PHE A 86 0.31 7.90 -5.15
N TRP A 87 0.06 7.62 -6.42
CA TRP A 87 0.86 8.12 -7.53
C TRP A 87 0.20 9.38 -8.10
N ASP A 88 0.83 10.00 -9.10
CA ASP A 88 0.27 11.11 -9.88
C ASP A 88 -1.00 10.75 -10.67
N ASP A 89 -1.27 9.47 -10.92
CA ASP A 89 -2.40 9.01 -11.74
C ASP A 89 -3.37 8.04 -11.03
N ARG A 90 -3.06 7.59 -9.81
CA ARG A 90 -3.90 6.61 -9.09
C ARG A 90 -3.70 6.63 -7.57
N LEU A 91 -4.78 6.36 -6.85
CA LEU A 91 -4.73 5.93 -5.46
C LEU A 91 -4.46 4.42 -5.43
N PHE A 92 -3.73 3.93 -4.44
CA PHE A 92 -3.49 2.51 -4.22
C PHE A 92 -3.70 2.13 -2.75
N LEU A 93 -4.12 0.88 -2.55
CA LEU A 93 -4.11 0.21 -1.26
C LEU A 93 -3.41 -1.14 -1.43
N TRP A 94 -2.22 -1.30 -0.86
CA TRP A 94 -1.40 -2.51 -0.96
C TRP A 94 -1.18 -3.14 0.40
N LEU A 95 -1.33 -4.46 0.52
CA LEU A 95 -0.71 -5.25 1.57
C LEU A 95 0.58 -5.84 1.01
N GLY A 96 1.70 -5.73 1.71
CA GLY A 96 2.94 -6.29 1.19
C GLY A 96 4.10 -6.39 2.16
N THR A 97 5.15 -7.02 1.66
CA THR A 97 6.49 -7.04 2.26
C THR A 97 7.47 -6.46 1.26
N LEU A 98 8.21 -5.44 1.69
CA LEU A 98 9.19 -4.79 0.84
C LEU A 98 10.53 -5.53 0.85
N ALA A 99 11.42 -5.17 -0.07
CA ALA A 99 12.80 -5.62 -0.14
C ALA A 99 13.55 -5.43 1.19
N GLU A 100 13.17 -4.45 2.01
CA GLU A 100 13.75 -4.18 3.32
C GLU A 100 13.27 -5.10 4.47
N ALA A 101 12.40 -6.09 4.21
CA ALA A 101 11.90 -7.01 5.24
C ALA A 101 13.06 -7.68 6.01
N SER A 102 12.99 -7.66 7.35
CA SER A 102 14.10 -8.14 8.20
C SER A 102 14.26 -9.66 8.18
N ASP A 103 13.16 -10.40 8.00
CA ASP A 103 13.15 -11.86 7.90
C ASP A 103 12.47 -12.30 6.59
N ARG A 104 13.25 -12.25 5.52
CA ARG A 104 12.72 -12.47 4.16
C ARG A 104 12.36 -13.93 3.89
N GLU A 105 13.08 -14.88 4.49
CA GLU A 105 12.79 -16.32 4.36
C GLU A 105 11.45 -16.69 5.01
N LEU A 106 11.19 -16.14 6.20
CA LEU A 106 9.89 -16.28 6.85
C LEU A 106 8.78 -15.67 5.98
N MET A 107 9.01 -14.49 5.39
CA MET A 107 8.01 -13.84 4.53
C MET A 107 7.72 -14.67 3.28
N ILE A 108 8.73 -15.24 2.63
CA ILE A 108 8.56 -16.14 1.49
C ILE A 108 7.67 -17.34 1.88
N THR A 109 7.96 -17.97 3.02
CA THR A 109 7.19 -19.11 3.53
C THR A 109 5.72 -18.74 3.80
N ARG A 110 5.50 -17.58 4.43
CA ARG A 110 4.14 -17.07 4.70
C ARG A 110 3.39 -16.78 3.40
N TRP A 111 4.00 -16.06 2.46
CA TRP A 111 3.39 -15.79 1.16
C TRP A 111 3.09 -17.07 0.37
N GLN A 112 4.01 -18.04 0.36
CA GLN A 112 3.82 -19.33 -0.27
C GLN A 112 2.58 -20.05 0.26
N THR A 113 2.36 -19.99 1.58
CA THR A 113 1.21 -20.58 2.26
C THR A 113 -0.09 -19.86 1.89
N LEU A 114 -0.04 -18.54 1.69
CA LEU A 114 -1.21 -17.70 1.40
C LEU A 114 -1.64 -17.70 -0.07
N LEU A 115 -0.82 -18.16 -1.02
CA LEU A 115 -1.16 -18.12 -2.46
C LEU A 115 -2.53 -18.73 -2.80
N PRO A 116 -2.94 -19.90 -2.26
CA PRO A 116 -4.24 -20.50 -2.58
C PRO A 116 -5.44 -19.65 -2.15
N ASP A 117 -5.28 -18.80 -1.15
CA ASP A 117 -6.34 -17.91 -0.67
C ASP A 117 -6.28 -16.54 -1.33
N LEU A 118 -5.08 -16.04 -1.67
CA LEU A 118 -4.91 -14.79 -2.41
C LEU A 118 -5.59 -14.83 -3.79
N VAL A 119 -5.55 -15.97 -4.49
CA VAL A 119 -6.23 -16.09 -5.80
C VAL A 119 -7.76 -16.05 -5.69
N LYS A 120 -8.32 -16.25 -4.48
CA LYS A 120 -9.77 -16.18 -4.23
C LYS A 120 -10.24 -14.76 -3.94
N LEU A 121 -9.33 -13.78 -3.84
CA LEU A 121 -9.70 -12.39 -3.71
C LEU A 121 -10.62 -11.96 -4.87
N PRO A 122 -11.60 -11.06 -4.63
CA PRO A 122 -12.50 -10.61 -5.68
C PRO A 122 -11.79 -10.00 -6.89
N ALA A 123 -12.53 -9.88 -8.00
CA ALA A 123 -12.03 -9.19 -9.18
C ALA A 123 -11.57 -7.75 -8.85
N GLY A 124 -10.52 -7.29 -9.53
CA GLY A 124 -9.92 -5.98 -9.32
C GLY A 124 -8.75 -5.95 -8.33
N PHE A 125 -8.41 -7.08 -7.70
CA PHE A 125 -7.14 -7.22 -7.02
C PHE A 125 -5.99 -7.47 -8.01
N GLU A 126 -4.88 -6.82 -7.71
CA GLU A 126 -3.65 -6.82 -8.46
C GLU A 126 -2.50 -7.23 -7.55
N ILE A 127 -1.36 -7.51 -8.18
CA ILE A 127 -0.08 -7.75 -7.54
C ILE A 127 0.96 -6.80 -8.13
N SER A 128 1.90 -6.36 -7.29
CA SER A 128 2.99 -5.48 -7.71
C SER A 128 4.31 -5.91 -7.08
N PRO A 129 5.41 -5.98 -7.88
CA PRO A 129 6.71 -6.45 -7.41
C PRO A 129 7.65 -5.33 -6.95
N ASP A 130 7.21 -4.07 -6.97
CA ASP A 130 8.08 -2.91 -6.74
C ASP A 130 7.28 -1.65 -6.35
N HIS A 131 7.39 -1.21 -5.10
CA HIS A 131 6.74 0.01 -4.57
C HIS A 131 7.34 1.31 -5.14
N MET A 132 8.44 1.22 -5.87
CA MET A 132 9.05 2.31 -6.62
C MET A 132 8.64 2.30 -8.11
N ALA A 133 7.72 1.43 -8.53
CA ALA A 133 7.18 1.43 -9.88
C ALA A 133 5.66 1.32 -9.90
N LYS A 134 5.02 1.89 -10.93
CA LYS A 134 3.57 1.71 -11.18
C LYS A 134 3.22 0.33 -11.75
N LYS A 135 4.17 -0.60 -11.83
CA LYS A 135 3.98 -1.91 -12.46
C LYS A 135 3.08 -2.75 -11.57
N SER A 136 1.96 -3.21 -12.11
CA SER A 136 1.07 -4.18 -11.50
C SER A 136 0.46 -5.11 -12.55
N THR A 137 -0.04 -6.26 -12.11
CA THR A 137 -0.79 -7.22 -12.93
C THR A 137 -1.91 -7.82 -12.11
N THR A 138 -2.94 -8.37 -12.76
CA THR A 138 -4.03 -9.07 -12.06
C THR A 138 -3.51 -10.21 -11.18
N ALA A 139 -4.10 -10.38 -9.99
CA ALA A 139 -3.73 -11.38 -8.99
C ALA A 139 -4.15 -12.83 -9.37
N THR A 140 -3.66 -13.33 -10.51
CA THR A 140 -3.87 -14.72 -10.94
C THR A 140 -2.92 -15.66 -10.21
N MET A 141 -3.26 -16.95 -10.09
CA MET A 141 -2.36 -17.96 -9.49
C MET A 141 -0.98 -17.99 -10.18
N ALA A 142 -0.94 -17.87 -11.51
CA ALA A 142 0.32 -17.85 -12.26
C ALA A 142 1.14 -16.58 -11.93
N GLY A 143 0.51 -15.41 -11.90
CA GLY A 143 1.16 -14.16 -11.54
C GLY A 143 1.66 -14.14 -10.11
N LEU A 144 0.86 -14.66 -9.17
CA LEU A 144 1.22 -14.78 -7.75
C LEU A 144 2.47 -15.64 -7.55
N LYS A 145 2.54 -16.81 -8.19
CA LYS A 145 3.72 -17.68 -8.17
C LYS A 145 4.94 -16.98 -8.77
N GLN A 146 4.79 -16.38 -9.94
CA GLN A 146 5.88 -15.65 -10.61
C GLN A 146 6.41 -14.50 -9.75
N GLN A 147 5.52 -13.76 -9.09
CA GLN A 147 5.93 -12.68 -8.20
C GLN A 147 6.61 -13.22 -6.95
N LEU A 148 6.17 -14.35 -6.39
CA LEU A 148 6.82 -14.99 -5.26
C LEU A 148 8.23 -15.49 -5.64
N ASP A 149 8.37 -16.16 -6.77
CA ASP A 149 9.68 -16.61 -7.29
C ASP A 149 10.63 -15.42 -7.47
N ARG A 150 10.11 -14.29 -7.96
CA ARG A 150 10.88 -13.04 -8.05
C ARG A 150 11.22 -12.47 -6.68
N TYR A 151 10.27 -12.45 -5.76
CA TYR A 151 10.47 -12.04 -4.38
C TYR A 151 11.38 -13.00 -3.63
N GLU A 152 11.63 -14.21 -4.10
CA GLU A 152 12.65 -15.09 -3.53
C GLU A 152 14.03 -14.74 -4.11
N THR A 153 14.12 -14.61 -5.43
CA THR A 153 15.40 -14.57 -6.17
C THR A 153 16.00 -13.17 -6.36
N VAL A 154 15.19 -12.12 -6.34
CA VAL A 154 15.63 -10.74 -6.62
C VAL A 154 15.59 -9.89 -5.35
N LYS A 155 16.78 -9.54 -4.83
CA LYS A 155 16.92 -8.82 -3.54
C LYS A 155 16.10 -7.53 -3.43
N GLN A 156 15.93 -6.79 -4.53
CA GLN A 156 15.19 -5.53 -4.58
C GLN A 156 13.71 -5.70 -4.92
N ALA A 157 13.22 -6.93 -5.07
CA ALA A 157 11.80 -7.16 -5.33
C ALA A 157 11.01 -7.08 -4.04
N ASP A 158 9.79 -6.57 -4.19
CA ASP A 158 8.73 -6.60 -3.18
C ASP A 158 7.74 -7.71 -3.52
N PHE A 159 6.89 -8.06 -2.56
CA PHE A 159 5.66 -8.80 -2.80
C PHE A 159 4.48 -7.99 -2.26
N MET A 160 3.65 -7.46 -3.15
CA MET A 160 2.47 -6.68 -2.79
C MET A 160 1.22 -7.20 -3.51
N VAL A 161 0.09 -7.15 -2.82
CA VAL A 161 -1.25 -7.51 -3.30
C VAL A 161 -2.27 -6.49 -2.81
N GLY A 162 -3.22 -6.10 -3.65
CA GLY A 162 -4.11 -4.98 -3.33
C GLY A 162 -4.85 -4.42 -4.52
N ARG A 163 -5.28 -3.16 -4.44
CA ARG A 163 -6.11 -2.51 -5.47
C ARG A 163 -5.60 -1.11 -5.78
N GLN A 164 -6.00 -0.60 -6.94
CA GLN A 164 -5.75 0.77 -7.38
C GLN A 164 -7.02 1.39 -7.95
N TRP A 165 -7.11 2.71 -7.90
CA TRP A 165 -8.19 3.53 -8.47
C TRP A 165 -7.58 4.69 -9.23
N PHE A 166 -7.86 4.80 -10.52
CA PHE A 166 -7.28 5.82 -11.38
C PHE A 166 -7.93 7.17 -11.15
N LYS A 167 -7.17 8.26 -11.27
CA LYS A 167 -7.62 9.63 -10.96
C LYS A 167 -8.95 10.04 -11.63
N ASP A 168 -9.26 9.45 -12.79
CA ASP A 168 -10.44 9.76 -13.60
C ASP A 168 -11.61 8.79 -13.34
N ASP A 169 -11.46 7.85 -12.39
CA ASP A 169 -12.53 6.94 -11.97
C ASP A 169 -13.65 7.72 -11.24
N ALA A 170 -14.90 7.34 -11.50
CA ALA A 170 -16.07 7.99 -10.90
C ALA A 170 -16.09 7.95 -9.35
N VAL A 171 -15.34 7.03 -8.73
CA VAL A 171 -15.23 6.90 -7.28
C VAL A 171 -14.74 8.19 -6.59
N PHE A 172 -13.94 9.01 -7.28
CA PHE A 172 -13.44 10.28 -6.76
C PHE A 172 -14.49 11.41 -6.76
N GLN A 173 -15.63 11.21 -7.44
CA GLN A 173 -16.79 12.12 -7.39
C GLN A 173 -17.72 11.82 -6.21
N HIS A 174 -17.56 10.65 -5.57
CA HIS A 174 -18.40 10.19 -4.47
C HIS A 174 -17.54 9.82 -3.24
N PRO A 175 -17.11 10.80 -2.43
CA PRO A 175 -16.12 10.55 -1.36
C PRO A 175 -16.57 9.53 -0.30
N LYS A 176 -17.87 9.41 -0.01
CA LYS A 176 -18.39 8.41 0.92
C LYS A 176 -18.21 6.99 0.37
N ASP A 177 -18.42 6.82 -0.93
CA ASP A 177 -18.27 5.53 -1.61
C ASP A 177 -16.81 5.12 -1.65
N LEU A 178 -15.89 6.06 -1.91
CA LEU A 178 -14.45 5.80 -1.83
C LEU A 178 -14.05 5.34 -0.43
N LYS A 179 -14.57 5.98 0.63
CA LYS A 179 -14.25 5.59 2.03
C LYS A 179 -14.68 4.16 2.29
N GLN A 180 -15.90 3.81 1.89
CA GLN A 180 -16.44 2.47 2.06
C GLN A 180 -15.65 1.42 1.27
N ILE A 181 -15.27 1.73 0.03
CA ILE A 181 -14.44 0.85 -0.81
C ILE A 181 -13.07 0.59 -0.16
N LEU A 182 -12.44 1.61 0.44
CA LEU A 182 -11.18 1.43 1.17
C LEU A 182 -11.36 0.51 2.39
N ILE A 183 -12.44 0.69 3.16
CA ILE A 183 -12.77 -0.17 4.32
C ILE A 183 -12.93 -1.62 3.87
N GLU A 184 -13.76 -1.87 2.85
CA GLU A 184 -14.02 -3.21 2.33
C GLU A 184 -12.75 -3.87 1.80
N THR A 185 -11.92 -3.10 1.07
CA THR A 185 -10.64 -3.61 0.57
C THR A 185 -9.70 -3.95 1.72
N THR A 186 -9.65 -3.12 2.77
CA THR A 186 -8.87 -3.42 3.99
C THR A 186 -9.39 -4.68 4.69
N GLN A 187 -10.70 -4.85 4.83
CA GLN A 187 -11.29 -6.05 5.45
C GLN A 187 -10.99 -7.33 4.65
N GLN A 188 -10.99 -7.25 3.32
CA GLN A 188 -10.59 -8.37 2.44
C GLN A 188 -9.12 -8.73 2.59
N LEU A 189 -8.25 -7.74 2.88
CA LEU A 189 -6.82 -7.95 3.12
C LEU A 189 -6.49 -8.32 4.58
N ALA A 190 -7.40 -8.09 5.53
CA ALA A 190 -7.16 -8.26 6.96
C ALA A 190 -6.70 -9.68 7.36
N PRO A 191 -7.31 -10.78 6.85
CA PRO A 191 -6.83 -12.14 7.18
C PRO A 191 -5.38 -12.39 6.76
N PHE A 192 -4.98 -11.87 5.60
CA PHE A 192 -3.61 -11.98 5.09
C PHE A 192 -2.65 -11.13 5.91
N TYR A 193 -3.07 -9.91 6.30
CA TYR A 193 -2.30 -9.07 7.22
C TYR A 193 -2.05 -9.78 8.55
N THR A 194 -3.07 -10.42 9.13
CA THR A 194 -2.93 -11.19 10.38
C THR A 194 -1.92 -12.33 10.20
N ALA A 195 -2.07 -13.14 9.15
CA ALA A 195 -1.19 -14.28 8.91
C ALA A 195 0.27 -13.87 8.67
N LEU A 196 0.50 -12.73 8.02
CA LEU A 196 1.83 -12.19 7.79
C LEU A 196 2.49 -11.66 9.07
N ASN A 197 1.70 -11.20 10.04
CA ASN A 197 2.19 -10.65 11.31
C ASN A 197 2.04 -11.62 12.49
N ALA A 198 1.68 -12.88 12.24
CA ALA A 198 1.63 -13.90 13.29
C ALA A 198 3.02 -14.10 13.93
N ASP A 199 3.04 -14.52 15.19
CA ASP A 199 4.27 -14.96 15.86
C ASP A 199 4.75 -16.32 15.30
#